data_AF-A0AAW1VWS9-F1
#
_entry.id   AF-A0AAW1VWS9-F1
#
_cell.length_a   1.000
_cell.length_b   1.000
_cell.length_c   1.000
_cell.angle_alpha   90.00
_cell.angle_beta   90.00
_cell.angle_gamma   90.00
#
_symmetry.space_group_name_H-M   'P 1'
#
loop_
_entity.id
_entity.type
_entity.pdbx_description
1 polymer ?
#
loop_
_entity_poly.entity_id
_entity_poly.type
_entity_poly.pdbx_seq_one_letter_code
_entity_poly.pdbx_strand_id
1 'polypeptide(L)'
;MIFEKHGNTDIEGVDSTNACYGGTAALFNCVNWVKSSSWDGHYGLAVCTNSAVCAEGPGRPTGVAAAIALLVRPDALISFESKIRGSHWSLVFDFTSLTLPVNIQLLTENFFKHVI
;
A
#
# COMPACT_ATOMS: atom_id res chain seq x y z
N MET A 1 13.28 -9.07 -14.25
CA MET A 1 12.77 -8.84 -12.87
C MET A 1 13.70 -9.48 -11.83
N ILE A 2 13.68 -9.08 -10.56
CA ILE A 2 14.67 -9.56 -9.56
C ILE A 2 14.63 -11.09 -9.34
N PHE A 3 13.45 -11.71 -9.47
CA PHE A 3 13.24 -13.15 -9.29
C PHE A 3 13.55 -14.00 -10.53
N GLU A 4 13.50 -13.40 -11.72
CA GLU A 4 13.76 -14.05 -13.00
C GLU A 4 15.18 -14.63 -13.09
N LYS A 5 16.17 -13.93 -12.52
CA LYS A 5 17.56 -14.40 -12.44
C LYS A 5 17.73 -15.70 -11.65
N HIS A 6 16.75 -16.04 -10.82
CA HIS A 6 16.72 -17.25 -10.01
C HIS A 6 15.74 -18.30 -10.57
N GLY A 7 15.20 -18.09 -11.77
CA GLY A 7 14.22 -18.99 -12.39
C GLY A 7 12.86 -19.00 -11.69
N ASN A 8 12.59 -18.02 -10.82
CA ASN A 8 11.33 -17.92 -10.10
C ASN A 8 10.43 -16.88 -10.77
N THR A 9 9.53 -17.37 -11.64
CA THR A 9 8.58 -16.54 -12.41
C THR A 9 7.12 -16.86 -12.09
N ASP A 10 6.88 -17.91 -11.31
CA ASP A 10 5.54 -18.33 -10.89
C ASP A 10 5.21 -17.70 -9.53
N ILE A 11 4.85 -16.42 -9.55
CA ILE A 11 4.59 -15.62 -8.36
C ILE A 11 3.28 -14.85 -8.55
N GLU A 12 2.32 -15.06 -7.64
CA GLU A 12 1.04 -14.35 -7.63
C GLU A 12 1.16 -12.92 -7.07
N GLY A 13 0.24 -12.05 -7.49
CA GLY A 13 0.06 -10.72 -6.93
C GLY A 13 0.33 -9.59 -7.93
N VAL A 14 -0.33 -8.46 -7.70
CA VAL A 14 -0.23 -7.22 -8.47
C VAL A 14 -0.31 -6.00 -7.55
N ASP A 15 -0.12 -4.81 -8.11
CA ASP A 15 -0.24 -3.56 -7.35
C ASP A 15 -1.63 -3.35 -6.77
N SER A 16 -1.69 -2.83 -5.55
CA SER A 16 -2.92 -2.40 -4.89
C SER A 16 -2.86 -0.90 -4.63
N THR A 17 -3.81 -0.14 -5.17
CA THR A 17 -3.77 1.33 -5.18
C THR A 17 -5.01 1.92 -4.53
N ASN A 18 -4.82 2.67 -3.44
CA ASN A 18 -5.81 3.61 -2.90
C ASN A 18 -5.10 4.56 -1.93
N ALA A 19 -4.56 5.67 -2.45
CA ALA A 19 -3.71 6.60 -1.68
C ALA A 19 -2.70 5.83 -0.80
N CYS A 20 -2.54 6.23 0.47
CA CYS A 20 -1.65 5.56 1.42
C CYS A 20 -2.15 4.16 1.88
N TYR A 21 -3.38 3.76 1.56
CA TYR A 21 -3.96 2.48 1.98
C TYR A 21 -3.49 1.28 1.13
N GLY A 22 -2.91 1.53 -0.06
CA GLY A 22 -2.50 0.47 -1.00
C GLY A 22 -1.61 -0.61 -0.36
N GLY A 23 -0.65 -0.20 0.48
CA GLY A 23 0.22 -1.13 1.21
C GLY A 23 -0.53 -2.02 2.20
N THR A 24 -1.51 -1.47 2.93
CA THR A 24 -2.37 -2.25 3.84
C THR A 24 -3.24 -3.26 3.08
N ALA A 25 -3.77 -2.85 1.92
CA ALA A 25 -4.53 -3.75 1.06
C ALA A 25 -3.67 -4.91 0.55
N ALA A 26 -2.46 -4.63 0.06
CA ALA A 26 -1.50 -5.65 -0.38
C ALA A 26 -1.14 -6.62 0.76
N LEU A 27 -0.91 -6.10 1.97
CA LEU A 27 -0.62 -6.92 3.14
C LEU A 27 -1.79 -7.86 3.49
N PHE A 28 -3.02 -7.36 3.49
CA PHE A 28 -4.19 -8.22 3.71
C PHE A 28 -4.36 -9.27 2.61
N ASN A 29 -4.07 -8.95 1.36
CA ASN A 29 -4.09 -9.92 0.27
C ASN A 29 -3.07 -11.05 0.52
N CYS A 30 -1.83 -10.72 0.90
CA CYS A 30 -0.83 -11.73 1.26
C CYS A 30 -1.27 -12.61 2.45
N VAL A 31 -1.82 -12.01 3.51
CA VAL A 31 -2.31 -12.75 4.68
C VAL A 31 -3.46 -13.68 4.30
N ASN A 32 -4.39 -13.22 3.46
CA ASN A 32 -5.51 -14.05 3.00
C ASN A 32 -5.03 -15.17 2.07
N TRP A 33 -4.06 -14.90 1.19
CA TRP A 33 -3.45 -15.91 0.31
C TRP A 33 -2.79 -17.03 1.12
N VAL A 34 -1.96 -16.70 2.11
CA VAL A 34 -1.33 -17.69 3.02
C VAL A 34 -2.37 -18.54 3.78
N LYS A 35 -3.57 -18.00 4.02
CA LYS A 35 -4.68 -18.71 4.69
C LYS A 35 -5.62 -19.44 3.72
N SER A 36 -5.42 -19.28 2.42
CA SER A 36 -6.30 -19.83 1.39
C SER A 36 -5.93 -21.28 1.06
N SER A 37 -6.85 -21.98 0.38
CA SER A 37 -6.57 -23.30 -0.19
C SER A 37 -5.59 -23.28 -1.35
N SER A 38 -5.35 -22.10 -1.95
CA SER A 38 -4.41 -21.91 -3.05
C SER A 38 -2.97 -21.70 -2.57
N TRP A 39 -2.75 -21.68 -1.26
CA TRP A 39 -1.41 -21.51 -0.71
C TRP A 39 -0.53 -22.72 -1.06
N ASP A 40 0.61 -22.43 -1.67
CA ASP A 40 1.59 -23.41 -2.15
C ASP A 40 2.70 -23.74 -1.13
N GLY A 41 2.65 -23.13 0.06
CA GLY A 41 3.67 -23.28 1.10
C GLY A 41 4.77 -22.22 1.08
N HIS A 42 4.82 -21.35 0.07
CA HIS A 42 5.80 -20.28 -0.04
C HIS A 42 5.45 -19.05 0.80
N TYR A 43 6.41 -18.14 0.96
CA TYR A 43 6.20 -16.91 1.71
C TYR A 43 5.50 -15.85 0.85
N GLY A 44 4.57 -15.12 1.46
CA GLY A 44 4.04 -13.90 0.86
C GLY A 44 5.01 -12.73 1.10
N LEU A 45 5.13 -11.82 0.13
CA LEU A 45 5.91 -10.60 0.25
C LEU A 45 5.05 -9.39 -0.11
N ALA A 46 4.75 -8.55 0.89
CA ALA A 46 4.06 -7.28 0.66
C ALA A 46 5.09 -6.15 0.65
N VAL A 47 5.07 -5.31 -0.39
CA VAL A 47 5.96 -4.15 -0.52
C VAL A 47 5.13 -2.87 -0.50
N CYS A 48 5.41 -2.02 0.48
CA CYS A 48 4.81 -0.70 0.63
C CYS A 48 5.85 0.34 0.24
N THR A 49 5.71 0.99 -0.91
CA THR A 49 6.67 2.00 -1.39
C THR A 49 5.92 3.25 -1.84
N ASN A 50 6.43 4.42 -1.48
CA ASN A 50 5.91 5.70 -1.95
C ASN A 50 6.99 6.78 -1.92
N SER A 51 6.88 7.73 -2.84
CA SER A 51 7.61 8.99 -2.81
C SER A 51 6.60 10.13 -2.97
N ALA A 52 6.25 10.76 -1.85
CA ALA A 52 5.34 11.89 -1.82
C ALA A 52 6.13 13.18 -2.09
N VAL A 53 5.95 13.72 -3.28
CA VAL A 53 6.51 15.01 -3.68
C VAL A 53 5.38 16.03 -3.73
N CYS A 54 5.50 17.08 -2.93
CA CYS A 54 4.55 18.20 -2.93
C CYS A 54 5.15 19.39 -3.68
N ALA A 55 4.31 20.10 -4.44
CA ALA A 55 4.68 21.36 -5.06
C ALA A 55 5.02 22.42 -3.99
N GLU A 56 5.56 23.56 -4.42
CA GLU A 56 5.75 24.71 -3.54
C GLU A 56 4.44 25.11 -2.85
N GLY A 57 4.52 25.37 -1.55
CA GLY A 57 3.36 25.62 -0.71
C GLY A 57 3.47 24.95 0.67
N PRO A 58 2.42 25.07 1.49
CA PRO A 58 2.44 24.59 2.87
C PRO A 58 2.58 23.07 3.02
N GLY A 59 2.28 22.28 1.98
CA GLY A 59 2.49 20.83 1.95
C GLY A 59 3.94 20.40 1.64
N ARG A 60 4.81 21.31 1.21
CA ARG A 60 6.20 20.96 0.85
C ARG A 60 7.00 20.28 1.98
N PRO A 61 6.88 20.70 3.26
CA PRO A 61 7.58 20.05 4.37
C PRO A 61 7.10 18.63 4.67
N THR A 62 5.93 18.22 4.18
CA THR A 62 5.37 16.88 4.42
C THR A 62 5.81 15.84 3.39
N GLY A 63 6.61 16.23 2.39
CA GLY A 63 7.15 15.31 1.41
C GLY A 63 8.07 14.27 2.07
N VAL A 64 7.92 13.01 1.67
CA VAL A 64 8.67 11.87 2.23
C VAL A 64 8.79 10.76 1.20
N ALA A 65 9.88 10.01 1.24
CA ALA A 65 10.04 8.79 0.46
C ALA A 65 10.47 7.64 1.37
N ALA A 66 9.82 6.49 1.23
CA ALA A 66 10.12 5.30 2.00
C ALA A 66 9.66 4.03 1.28
N ALA A 67 10.33 2.92 1.57
CA ALA A 67 9.92 1.58 1.16
C ALA A 67 10.04 0.61 2.34
N ILE A 68 9.04 -0.23 2.52
CA ILE A 68 8.98 -1.27 3.56
C ILE A 68 8.60 -2.59 2.90
N ALA A 69 9.33 -3.66 3.21
CA ALA A 69 9.02 -5.01 2.78
C ALA A 69 8.61 -5.86 3.99
N LEU A 70 7.45 -6.52 3.89
CA LEU A 70 6.86 -7.34 4.94
C LEU A 70 6.76 -8.78 4.45
N LEU A 71 7.42 -9.69 5.15
CA LEU A 71 7.35 -11.13 4.88
C LEU A 71 6.19 -11.74 5.66
N VAL A 72 5.33 -12.49 4.96
CA VAL A 72 4.10 -13.08 5.50
C VAL A 72 4.19 -14.60 5.45
N ARG A 73 3.98 -15.25 6.59
CA ARG A 73 4.04 -16.71 6.75
C ARG A 73 3.22 -17.20 7.94
N PRO A 74 2.93 -18.49 8.04
CA PRO A 74 2.47 -19.10 9.28
C PRO A 74 3.54 -18.97 10.39
N ASP A 75 3.06 -18.93 11.63
CA ASP A 75 3.88 -18.84 12.85
C ASP A 75 4.82 -17.63 12.90
N ALA A 76 4.35 -16.50 12.36
CA ALA A 76 5.07 -15.23 12.42
C ALA A 76 5.11 -14.64 13.84
N LEU A 77 6.19 -13.92 14.15
CA LEU A 77 6.37 -13.23 15.43
C LEU A 77 5.29 -12.18 15.70
N ILE A 78 4.85 -11.50 14.64
CA ILE A 78 3.74 -10.54 14.67
C ILE A 78 2.57 -11.22 13.97
N SER A 79 1.52 -11.52 14.74
CA SER A 79 0.36 -12.25 14.25
C SER A 79 -0.84 -11.33 14.07
N PHE A 80 -1.63 -11.57 13.02
CA PHE A 80 -2.89 -10.87 12.78
C PHE A 80 -4.03 -11.52 13.57
N GLU A 81 -4.68 -10.73 14.42
CA GLU A 81 -5.97 -11.08 15.00
C GLU A 81 -7.09 -10.96 13.96
N SER A 82 -7.39 -12.07 13.28
CA SER A 82 -8.26 -12.09 12.09
C SER A 82 -9.67 -11.55 12.30
N LYS A 83 -10.19 -11.56 13.53
CA LYS A 83 -11.56 -11.11 13.87
C LYS A 83 -11.62 -9.65 14.32
N ILE A 84 -10.49 -9.03 14.64
CA ILE A 84 -10.44 -7.65 15.11
C ILE A 84 -10.00 -6.76 13.95
N ARG A 85 -10.97 -6.35 13.14
CA ARG A 85 -10.77 -5.40 12.03
C ARG A 85 -12.00 -4.53 11.80
N GLY A 86 -11.77 -3.28 11.43
CA GLY A 86 -12.80 -2.34 11.01
C GLY A 86 -12.35 -1.65 9.72
N SER A 87 -13.28 -1.40 8.81
CA SER A 87 -13.00 -0.69 7.55
C SER A 87 -14.11 0.31 7.27
N HIS A 88 -13.74 1.48 6.78
CA HIS A 88 -14.67 2.50 6.30
C HIS A 88 -14.22 2.95 4.91
N TRP A 89 -15.17 3.08 4.00
CA TRP A 89 -14.94 3.49 2.62
C TRP A 89 -15.99 4.53 2.25
N SER A 90 -15.55 5.60 1.60
CA SER A 90 -16.42 6.66 1.10
C SER A 90 -15.87 7.20 -0.21
N LEU A 91 -16.77 7.64 -1.10
CA LEU A 91 -16.40 8.33 -2.33
C LEU A 91 -16.20 9.80 -2.02
N VAL A 92 -14.94 10.20 -1.87
CA VAL A 92 -14.56 11.59 -1.59
C VAL A 92 -13.40 12.01 -2.48
N PHE A 93 -13.35 13.30 -2.81
CA PHE A 93 -12.29 13.92 -3.62
C PHE A 93 -11.48 14.88 -2.76
N ASP A 94 -10.97 14.39 -1.63
CA ASP A 94 -10.19 15.19 -0.67
C ASP A 94 -8.73 15.35 -1.12
N PHE A 95 -8.08 14.24 -1.48
CA PHE A 95 -6.66 14.15 -1.81
C PHE A 95 -6.44 13.17 -2.96
N THR A 96 -6.46 13.70 -4.19
CA THR A 96 -6.38 12.89 -5.41
C THR A 96 -5.33 13.45 -6.37
N SER A 97 -4.74 12.55 -7.17
CA SER A 97 -3.79 12.88 -8.22
C SER A 97 -4.47 12.63 -9.56
N LEU A 98 -5.19 13.63 -10.08
CA LEU A 98 -6.00 13.52 -11.30
C LEU A 98 -5.34 14.14 -12.56
N THR A 99 -4.11 14.65 -12.43
CA THR A 99 -3.37 15.30 -13.53
C THR A 99 -2.06 14.56 -13.86
N LEU A 100 -1.88 14.16 -15.13
CA LEU A 100 -0.60 13.79 -15.74
C LEU A 100 -0.09 15.03 -16.53
N PRO A 101 1.20 15.43 -16.56
CA PRO A 101 2.45 14.68 -16.36
C PRO A 101 3.40 15.30 -15.31
N VAL A 102 2.87 15.92 -14.26
CA VAL A 102 3.66 16.40 -13.12
C VAL A 102 2.87 16.06 -11.87
N ASN A 103 3.41 15.16 -11.03
CA ASN A 103 2.84 14.74 -9.77
C ASN A 103 2.68 15.94 -8.84
N ILE A 104 1.57 16.66 -8.98
CA ILE A 104 1.14 17.66 -8.03
C ILE A 104 -0.14 17.10 -7.43
N GLN A 105 -0.04 16.70 -6.18
CA GLN A 105 -1.20 16.19 -5.49
C GLN A 105 -2.20 17.32 -5.30
N LEU A 106 -3.42 17.14 -5.80
CA LEU A 106 -4.45 18.15 -5.68
C LEU A 106 -4.96 18.12 -4.23
N LEU A 107 -4.41 19.01 -3.42
CA LEU A 107 -4.94 19.32 -2.10
C LEU A 107 -6.17 20.19 -2.32
N THR A 108 -7.37 19.60 -2.22
CA THR A 108 -8.59 20.42 -2.21
C THR A 108 -8.68 21.17 -0.89
N GLU A 109 -9.33 22.34 -0.87
CA GLU A 109 -9.51 23.11 0.39
C GLU A 109 -10.17 22.30 1.52
N ASN A 110 -10.89 21.23 1.18
CA ASN A 110 -11.52 20.34 2.16
C ASN A 110 -10.50 19.51 2.97
N PHE A 111 -9.34 19.15 2.40
CA PHE A 111 -8.29 18.41 3.11
C PHE A 111 -7.73 19.21 4.29
N PHE A 112 -7.46 20.50 4.09
CA PHE A 112 -6.95 21.37 5.16
C PHE A 112 -7.97 21.64 6.28
N LYS A 113 -9.28 21.59 6.00
CA LYS A 113 -10.31 21.79 7.03
C LYS A 113 -10.50 20.60 7.98
N HIS A 114 -10.01 19.41 7.61
CA HIS A 114 -10.20 18.18 8.40
C HIS A 114 -8.92 17.69 9.09
N VAL A 115 -7.76 18.24 8.74
CA VAL A 115 -6.44 17.81 9.24
C VAL A 115 -5.77 18.85 10.14
N ILE A 116 -6.28 20.09 10.16
CA ILE A 116 -5.86 21.17 11.08
C ILE A 116 -7.00 21.52 12.03
#